data_AF-A0A938JP68-F1
#
_entry.id   AF-A0A938JP68-F1
#
_cell.length_a   1.000
_cell.length_b   1.000
_cell.length_c   1.000
_cell.angle_alpha   90.00
_cell.angle_beta   90.00
_cell.angle_gamma   90.00
#
_symmetry.space_group_name_H-M   'P 1'
#
loop_
_entity.id
_entity.type
_entity.pdbx_description
1 polymer ?
#
loop_
_entity_poly.entity_id
_entity_poly.type
_entity_poly.pdbx_seq_one_letter_code
_entity_poly.pdbx_strand_id
1 'polypeptide(L)' 'MMGGFGGFGFIWMIFIFLFTLAIIAGVIILIIWAVRRAGSSHAPQYKSAGNAIEILRERYAKGEITKEEYENMKKDIG' A
#
# COMPACT_ATOMS: atom_id res chain seq x y z
N MET A 1 52.28 3.06 21.78
CA MET A 1 52.13 2.41 20.47
C MET A 1 50.64 2.35 20.14
N MET A 2 50.13 3.31 19.36
CA MET A 2 48.72 3.35 18.95
C MET A 2 48.67 3.70 17.47
N GLY A 3 48.57 2.68 16.63
CA GLY A 3 48.52 2.85 15.18
C GLY A 3 48.42 1.47 14.54
N GLY A 4 47.20 1.07 14.18
CA GLY A 4 46.97 -0.23 13.55
C GLY A 4 45.51 -0.64 13.37
N PHE A 5 44.55 0.03 14.03
CA PHE A 5 43.12 -0.31 13.95
C PHE A 5 42.24 0.71 13.23
N GLY A 6 42.82 1.78 12.66
CA GLY A 6 42.04 2.84 12.00
C GLY A 6 41.36 2.40 10.70
N GLY A 7 42.06 1.62 9.86
CA GLY A 7 41.52 1.16 8.56
C GLY A 7 40.48 0.06 8.68
N PHE A 8 40.72 -0.93 9.55
CA PHE A 8 39.75 -2.00 9.82
C PHE A 8 38.50 -1.49 10.52
N GLY A 9 38.64 -0.53 11.45
CA GLY A 9 37.51 0.10 12.13
C GLY A 9 36.62 0.91 11.19
N PHE A 10 37.20 1.61 10.22
CA PHE A 10 36.42 2.39 9.25
C PHE A 10 35.60 1.51 8.30
N ILE A 11 36.21 0.42 7.79
CA ILE A 11 35.51 -0.56 6.95
C ILE A 11 34.39 -1.25 7.75
N TRP A 12 34.65 -1.63 9.01
CA TRP A 12 33.65 -2.19 9.90
C TRP A 12 32.48 -1.24 10.18
N MET A 13 32.76 0.05 10.38
CA MET A 13 31.75 1.08 10.61
C MET A 13 30.82 1.23 9.39
N ILE A 14 31.38 1.28 8.18
CA ILE A 14 30.59 1.33 6.94
C ILE A 14 29.74 0.07 6.78
N PHE A 15 30.32 -1.10 7.05
CA PHE A 15 29.61 -2.36 6.94
C PHE A 15 28.40 -2.42 7.88
N ILE A 16 28.56 -2.03 9.15
CA ILE A 16 27.46 -1.95 10.12
C ILE A 16 26.38 -0.97 9.67
N PHE A 17 26.79 0.19 9.14
CA PHE A 17 25.85 1.20 8.64
C PHE A 17 25.01 0.66 7.47
N LEU A 18 25.67 0.06 6.46
CA LEU A 18 24.99 -0.55 5.32
C LEU A 18 24.10 -1.72 5.74
N PHE A 19 24.56 -2.55 6.67
CA PHE A 19 23.79 -3.67 7.21
C PHE A 19 22.52 -3.19 7.90
N THR A 20 22.61 -2.14 8.71
CA THR A 20 21.45 -1.52 9.38
C THR A 20 20.46 -0.98 8.35
N LEU A 21 20.96 -0.30 7.31
CA LEU A 21 20.14 0.25 6.23
C LEU A 21 19.43 -0.85 5.43
N ALA A 22 20.12 -1.97 5.19
CA ALA A 22 19.55 -3.17 4.55
C ALA A 22 18.45 -3.81 5.39
N ILE A 23 18.61 -3.90 6.72
CA ILE A 23 17.55 -4.38 7.62
C ILE A 23 16.32 -3.48 7.53
N ILE A 24 16.50 -2.15 7.60
CA ILE A 24 15.41 -1.18 7.50
C ILE A 24 14.68 -1.33 6.15
N ALA A 25 15.41 -1.42 5.05
CA ALA A 25 14.84 -1.64 3.72
C ALA A 25 14.07 -2.97 3.65
N GLY A 26 14.61 -4.05 4.23
CA GLY A 26 13.94 -5.35 4.32
C GLY A 26 12.62 -5.28 5.09
N VAL A 27 12.59 -4.57 6.22
CA VAL A 27 11.37 -4.35 7.01
C VAL A 27 10.34 -3.54 6.20
N ILE A 28 10.76 -2.48 5.51
CA ILE A 28 9.85 -1.69 4.65
C ILE A 28 9.24 -2.58 3.56
N ILE A 29 10.06 -3.38 2.88
CA ILE A 29 9.59 -4.30 1.83
C ILE A 29 8.59 -5.31 2.41
N LEU A 30 8.90 -5.88 3.58
CA LEU A 30 7.99 -6.82 4.27
C LEU A 30 6.67 -6.16 4.65
N ILE A 31 6.69 -4.92 5.17
CA ILE A 31 5.48 -4.17 5.49
C ILE A 31 4.67 -3.90 4.21
N ILE A 32 5.30 -3.41 3.14
CA ILE A 32 4.62 -3.17 1.86
C ILE A 32 4.01 -4.46 1.32
N TRP A 33 4.74 -5.57 1.38
CA TRP A 33 4.25 -6.86 0.92
C TRP A 33 3.10 -7.38 1.78
N ALA A 34 3.21 -7.28 3.10
CA ALA A 34 2.16 -7.66 4.03
C ALA A 34 0.89 -6.81 3.86
N VAL A 35 1.03 -5.50 3.70
CA VAL A 35 -0.09 -4.58 3.44
C VAL A 35 -0.72 -4.84 2.08
N ARG A 36 0.06 -5.13 1.03
CA ARG A 36 -0.49 -5.51 -0.29
C ARG A 36 -1.25 -6.84 -0.23
N ARG A 37 -0.73 -7.81 0.54
CA ARG A 37 -1.35 -9.12 0.71
C ARG A 37 -2.60 -9.07 1.59
N ALA A 38 -2.59 -8.27 2.65
CA ALA A 38 -3.74 -8.04 3.54
C ALA A 38 -4.78 -7.10 2.92
N GLY A 39 -4.35 -6.14 2.11
CA GLY A 39 -5.19 -5.20 1.37
C GLY A 39 -5.87 -5.79 0.14
N SER A 40 -5.60 -7.07 -0.19
CA SER A 40 -6.31 -7.85 -1.21
C SER A 40 -7.74 -8.22 -0.78
N SER A 41 -8.20 -7.74 0.38
CA SER A 41 -9.55 -7.92 0.90
C SER A 41 -10.16 -6.60 1.38
N HIS A 42 -10.33 -5.63 0.46
CA HIS A 42 -11.13 -4.38 0.63
C HIS A 42 -10.40 -3.05 0.88
N ALA A 43 -9.17 -2.84 0.38
CA ALA A 43 -8.73 -1.44 0.20
C ALA A 43 -9.34 -0.90 -1.12
N PRO A 44 -10.31 0.03 -1.10
CA PRO A 44 -10.80 0.63 -2.33
C PRO A 44 -9.65 1.46 -2.87
N GLN A 45 -9.00 0.91 -3.88
CA GLN A 45 -8.13 1.66 -4.76
C GLN A 45 -8.96 2.84 -5.24
N TYR A 46 -8.52 4.05 -4.88
CA TYR A 46 -9.04 5.34 -5.32
C TYR A 46 -8.80 5.52 -6.83
N LYS A 47 -9.28 4.57 -7.63
CA LYS A 47 -9.39 4.63 -9.08
C LYS A 47 -10.85 4.92 -9.40
N SER A 48 -11.08 6.23 -9.48
CA SER A 48 -12.07 6.92 -10.29
C SER A 48 -12.87 6.02 -11.25
N ALA A 49 -14.19 6.17 -11.23
CA ALA A 49 -15.23 5.53 -12.05
C ALA A 49 -15.66 4.08 -11.69
N GLY A 50 -14.74 3.14 -11.51
CA GLY A 50 -15.13 1.72 -11.31
C GLY A 50 -15.89 1.44 -9.99
N ASN A 51 -15.49 2.12 -8.92
CA ASN A 51 -16.01 1.89 -7.57
C ASN A 51 -17.39 2.52 -7.34
N ALA A 52 -17.69 3.63 -8.03
CA ALA A 52 -18.96 4.32 -7.84
C ALA A 52 -20.15 3.48 -8.36
N ILE A 53 -19.99 2.77 -9.48
CA ILE A 53 -21.01 1.83 -9.98
C ILE A 53 -21.21 0.64 -9.02
N GLU A 54 -20.13 0.18 -8.36
CA GLU A 54 -20.20 -0.93 -7.40
C GLU A 54 -20.93 -0.53 -6.12
N ILE A 55 -20.66 0.67 -5.60
CA ILE A 55 -21.40 1.25 -4.47
C ILE A 55 -22.89 1.44 -4.81
N LEU A 56 -23.20 1.92 -6.02
CA LEU A 56 -24.59 2.05 -6.48
C LEU A 56 -25.30 0.70 -6.55
N ARG A 57 -24.62 -0.34 -7.05
CA ARG A 57 -25.18 -1.70 -7.11
C ARG A 57 -25.47 -2.26 -5.72
N GLU A 58 -24.58 -2.03 -4.76
CA GLU A 58 -24.77 -2.48 -3.38
C GLU A 58 -26.01 -1.82 -2.73
N ARG A 59 -26.19 -0.52 -2.93
CA ARG A 59 -27.36 0.22 -2.41
C ARG A 59 -28.67 -0.20 -3.08
N TYR A 60 -28.64 -0.48 -4.38
CA TYR A 60 -29.79 -1.03 -5.10
C TYR A 60 -30.17 -2.43 -4.57
N ALA A 61 -29.18 -3.29 -4.32
CA ALA A 61 -29.40 -4.62 -3.75
C ALA A 61 -29.93 -4.56 -2.30
N LYS A 62 -29.51 -3.56 -1.53
CA LYS A 62 -30.05 -3.24 -0.20
C LYS A 62 -31.45 -2.60 -0.24
N GLY A 63 -31.92 -2.21 -1.42
CA GLY A 63 -33.20 -1.50 -1.60
C GLY A 63 -33.18 -0.06 -1.09
N GLU A 64 -32.00 0.51 -0.84
CA GLU A 64 -31.84 1.91 -0.38
C GLU A 64 -32.06 2.92 -1.50
N ILE A 65 -31.89 2.49 -2.76
CA ILE A 65 -32.17 3.29 -3.95
C ILE A 65 -33.07 2.52 -4.91
N THR A 66 -33.91 3.25 -5.61
CA THR A 66 -34.80 2.70 -6.64
C THR A 66 -34.05 2.44 -7.96
N LYS A 67 -34.66 1.64 -8.84
CA LYS A 67 -34.09 1.35 -10.17
C LYS A 67 -33.87 2.62 -11.00
N GLU A 68 -34.75 3.60 -10.85
CA GLU A 68 -34.68 4.88 -11.57
C GLU A 68 -33.47 5.71 -11.11
N GLU A 69 -33.24 5.79 -9.80
CA GLU A 69 -32.08 6.46 -9.22
C GLU A 69 -30.77 5.79 -9.61
N TYR A 70 -30.73 4.46 -9.62
CA TYR A 70 -29.57 3.69 -10.06
C TYR A 70 -29.19 3.98 -11.52
N GLU A 71 -30.18 3.98 -12.44
CA GLU A 71 -29.92 4.24 -13.86
C GLU A 71 -29.51 5.68 -14.14
N ASN A 72 -30.04 6.66 -13.40
CA ASN A 72 -29.62 8.06 -13.51
C ASN A 72 -28.17 8.25 -13.05
N MET A 73 -27.81 7.74 -11.87
CA MET A 73 -26.45 7.88 -11.35
C MET A 73 -25.42 7.10 -12.18
N LYS A 74 -25.82 5.95 -12.74
CA LYS A 74 -24.96 5.17 -13.65
C LYS A 74 -24.63 5.95 -14.94
N LYS A 75 -25.57 6.74 -15.47
CA LYS A 75 -25.34 7.59 -16.65
C LYS A 75 -24.46 8.81 -16.35
N ASP A 76 -24.53 9.33 -15.13
CA ASP A 76 -23.70 10.47 -14.72
C ASP A 76 -22.23 10.10 -14.44
N ILE A 77 -21.96 8.83 -14.12
CA ILE A 77 -20.62 8.32 -13.78
C ILE A 77 -19.86 7.77 -14.99
N GLY A 78 -20.57 7.29 -16.03
CA GLY A 78 -19.99 6.66 -17.22
C GLY A 78 -19.71 7.64 -18.34
#